data_AF-A0A6P0VJ69-F1
#
_entry.id   AF-A0A6P0VJ69-F1
#
_cell.length_a   1.000
_cell.length_b   1.000
_cell.length_c   1.000
_cell.angle_alpha   90.00
_cell.angle_beta   90.00
_cell.angle_gamma   90.00
#
_symmetry.space_group_name_H-M   'P 1'
#
loop_
_entity.id
_entity.type
_entity.pdbx_description
1 polymer ?
#
loop_
_entity_poly.entity_id
_entity_poly.type
_entity_poly.pdbx_seq_one_letter_code
_entity_poly.pdbx_strand_id
1 'polypeptide(L)'
;MSRSLKVRPDCIEQVKLAVKRNGYPRQKELAEELLISLSTVNNYLNGRAVDNLNFKEISERLGQDWQEIAVFEDSSNGKVSPEVVITDCLEEDSSLIYVERPPIEQSCYETLLRPGALIRIKAPKMMGKTLLIVRIMSQLVEGGYRSVCVNLHLANRTDLTDVDQFFKWFCISVGQSLGIPNQLAEYWDEEFS
;
A
#
# COMPACT_ATOMS: atom_id res chain seq x y z
N MET A 1 4.65 9.88 -15.03
CA MET A 1 5.15 8.53 -14.63
C MET A 1 4.48 8.13 -13.34
N SER A 2 4.00 6.89 -13.29
CA SER A 2 3.33 6.26 -12.15
C SER A 2 4.18 6.38 -10.87
N ARG A 3 3.54 6.77 -9.75
CA ARG A 3 4.24 6.98 -8.46
C ARG A 3 4.73 5.66 -7.85
N SER A 4 4.07 4.56 -8.17
CA SER A 4 4.46 3.20 -7.84
C SER A 4 4.61 2.37 -9.13
N LEU A 5 5.50 1.40 -9.10
CA LEU A 5 5.74 0.44 -10.18
C LEU A 5 5.64 -0.98 -9.64
N LYS A 6 5.32 -1.92 -10.54
CA LYS A 6 5.25 -3.36 -10.26
C LYS A 6 6.13 -4.09 -11.27
N VAL A 7 6.77 -5.17 -10.83
CA VAL A 7 7.50 -6.07 -11.73
C VAL A 7 6.49 -6.85 -12.55
N ARG A 8 6.69 -6.95 -13.86
CA ARG A 8 5.87 -7.78 -14.75
C ARG A 8 5.86 -9.23 -14.24
N PRO A 9 4.71 -9.92 -14.25
CA PRO A 9 4.62 -11.32 -13.79
C PRO A 9 5.68 -12.23 -14.43
N ASP A 10 5.94 -12.04 -15.72
CA ASP A 10 6.90 -12.82 -16.51
C ASP A 10 8.37 -12.58 -16.10
N CYS A 11 8.64 -11.43 -15.47
CA CYS A 11 9.99 -11.05 -15.04
C CYS A 11 10.26 -11.44 -13.57
N ILE A 12 9.24 -11.82 -12.78
CA ILE A 12 9.39 -12.06 -11.33
C ILE A 12 10.53 -13.06 -11.02
N GLU A 13 10.57 -14.19 -11.72
CA GLU A 13 11.61 -15.21 -11.49
C GLU A 13 12.98 -14.73 -11.92
N GLN A 14 13.08 -13.93 -13.00
CA GLN A 14 14.31 -13.28 -13.42
C GLN A 14 14.86 -12.37 -12.32
N VAL A 15 14.00 -11.53 -11.72
CA VAL A 15 14.44 -10.61 -10.67
C VAL A 15 14.84 -11.35 -9.39
N LYS A 16 14.11 -12.41 -8.99
CA LYS A 16 14.50 -13.28 -7.87
C LYS A 16 15.83 -13.98 -8.09
N LEU A 17 16.11 -14.44 -9.31
CA LEU A 17 17.41 -15.02 -9.66
C LEU A 17 18.52 -13.97 -9.63
N ALA A 18 18.24 -12.73 -10.04
CA ALA A 18 19.19 -11.62 -10.02
C ALA A 18 19.66 -11.30 -8.59
N VAL A 19 18.82 -11.44 -7.57
CA VAL A 19 19.21 -11.29 -6.15
C VAL A 19 20.38 -12.22 -5.80
N LYS A 20 20.25 -13.52 -6.12
CA LYS A 20 21.30 -14.50 -5.84
C LYS A 20 22.56 -14.26 -6.68
N ARG A 21 22.40 -13.88 -7.96
CA ARG A 21 23.52 -13.62 -8.89
C ARG A 21 24.36 -12.41 -8.48
N ASN A 22 23.73 -11.40 -7.86
CA ASN A 22 24.41 -10.20 -7.39
C ASN A 22 24.99 -10.34 -5.97
N GLY A 23 25.11 -11.57 -5.46
CA GLY A 23 25.80 -11.84 -4.21
C GLY A 23 24.93 -11.64 -2.96
N TYR A 24 23.60 -11.69 -3.09
CA TYR A 24 22.68 -11.64 -1.96
C TYR A 24 22.08 -13.03 -1.66
N PRO A 25 22.69 -13.83 -0.77
CA PRO A 25 22.11 -15.05 -0.24
C PRO A 25 20.68 -14.87 0.31
N ARG A 26 20.39 -13.72 0.92
CA ARG A 26 19.10 -13.41 1.56
C ARG A 26 18.61 -12.02 1.15
N GLN A 27 17.29 -11.87 1.01
CA GLN A 27 16.64 -10.58 0.72
C GLN A 27 17.00 -9.49 1.75
N LYS A 28 17.25 -9.89 3.00
CA LYS A 28 17.65 -9.00 4.10
C LYS A 28 18.94 -8.24 3.80
N GLU A 29 19.91 -8.88 3.15
CA GLU A 29 21.21 -8.26 2.86
C GLU A 29 21.05 -7.16 1.80
N LEU A 30 20.24 -7.41 0.77
CA LEU A 30 19.86 -6.40 -0.22
C LEU A 30 19.10 -5.22 0.43
N ALA A 31 18.20 -5.52 1.38
CA ALA A 31 17.45 -4.49 2.09
C ALA A 31 18.36 -3.59 2.96
N GLU A 32 19.30 -4.21 3.69
CA GLU A 32 20.27 -3.49 4.53
C GLU A 32 21.22 -2.63 3.69
N GLU A 33 21.72 -3.15 2.56
CA GLU A 33 22.64 -2.40 1.69
C GLU A 33 21.96 -1.18 1.06
N LEU A 34 20.72 -1.33 0.60
CA LEU A 34 19.95 -0.25 -0.01
C LEU A 34 19.27 0.67 1.02
N LEU A 35 19.42 0.40 2.32
CA LEU A 35 18.75 1.16 3.41
C LEU A 35 17.22 1.25 3.25
N ILE A 36 16.61 0.21 2.66
CA ILE A 36 15.16 0.09 2.48
C ILE A 36 14.60 -1.02 3.36
N SER A 37 13.28 -1.01 3.57
CA SER A 37 12.66 -2.04 4.39
C SER A 37 12.64 -3.40 3.68
N LEU A 38 12.81 -4.48 4.45
CA LEU A 38 12.74 -5.85 3.93
C LEU A 38 11.40 -6.13 3.21
N SER A 39 10.30 -5.57 3.71
CA SER A 39 8.99 -5.69 3.06
C SER A 39 8.96 -5.01 1.70
N THR A 40 9.67 -3.89 1.50
CA THR A 40 9.80 -3.25 0.18
C THR A 40 10.52 -4.14 -0.82
N VAL A 41 11.61 -4.79 -0.40
CA VAL A 41 12.32 -5.76 -1.23
C VAL A 41 11.43 -6.97 -1.53
N ASN A 42 10.72 -7.51 -0.53
CA ASN A 42 9.81 -8.62 -0.73
C ASN A 42 8.66 -8.26 -1.69
N ASN A 43 8.11 -7.05 -1.58
CA ASN A 43 7.06 -6.57 -2.47
C ASN A 43 7.56 -6.48 -3.92
N TYR A 44 8.74 -5.89 -4.13
CA TYR A 44 9.36 -5.80 -5.44
C TYR A 44 9.59 -7.20 -6.06
N LEU A 45 10.16 -8.13 -5.29
CA LEU A 45 10.46 -9.48 -5.77
C LEU A 45 9.23 -10.35 -6.02
N ASN A 46 8.05 -9.98 -5.54
CA ASN A 46 6.79 -10.69 -5.78
C ASN A 46 5.82 -9.90 -6.68
N GLY A 47 6.30 -8.84 -7.36
CA GLY A 47 5.47 -8.06 -8.30
C GLY A 47 4.41 -7.19 -7.63
N ARG A 48 4.50 -6.94 -6.32
CA ARG A 48 3.63 -5.98 -5.62
C ARG A 48 4.10 -4.56 -5.88
N ALA A 49 3.21 -3.58 -5.65
CA ALA A 49 3.51 -2.17 -5.89
C ALA A 49 4.62 -1.66 -4.97
N VAL A 50 5.62 -0.99 -5.55
CA VAL A 50 6.73 -0.36 -4.84
C VAL A 50 6.90 1.08 -5.34
N ASP A 51 7.28 1.99 -4.45
CA ASP A 51 7.59 3.38 -4.80
C ASP A 51 8.60 3.45 -5.96
N ASN A 52 8.39 4.36 -6.92
CA ASN A 52 9.18 4.46 -8.14
C ASN A 52 10.69 4.59 -7.87
N LEU A 53 11.09 5.33 -6.83
CA LEU A 53 12.50 5.51 -6.49
C LEU A 53 13.12 4.19 -6.02
N ASN A 54 12.46 3.54 -5.06
CA ASN A 54 12.88 2.24 -4.55
C ASN A 54 12.89 1.19 -5.67
N PHE A 55 11.91 1.20 -6.58
CA PHE A 55 11.85 0.27 -7.69
C PHE A 55 13.08 0.41 -8.60
N LYS A 56 13.44 1.64 -8.95
CA LYS A 56 14.63 1.93 -9.76
C LYS A 56 15.91 1.53 -9.05
N GLU A 57 16.05 1.90 -7.77
CA GLU A 57 17.24 1.64 -6.97
C GLU A 57 17.47 0.14 -6.78
N ILE A 58 16.41 -0.64 -6.52
CA ILE A 58 16.50 -2.11 -6.46
C ILE A 58 16.84 -2.68 -7.84
N SER A 59 16.21 -2.20 -8.91
CA SER A 59 16.45 -2.69 -10.28
C SER A 59 17.91 -2.46 -10.70
N GLU A 60 18.42 -1.25 -10.48
CA GLU A 60 19.80 -0.85 -10.79
C GLU A 60 20.79 -1.71 -9.99
N ARG A 61 20.54 -1.91 -8.69
CA ARG A 61 21.42 -2.73 -7.86
C ARG A 61 21.47 -4.20 -8.28
N LEU A 62 20.37 -4.71 -8.85
CA LEU A 62 20.27 -6.06 -9.39
C LEU A 62 20.71 -6.16 -10.87
N GLY A 63 21.17 -5.06 -11.47
CA GLY A 63 21.59 -5.00 -12.87
C GLY A 63 20.44 -5.27 -13.85
N GLN A 64 19.22 -4.88 -13.48
CA GLN A 64 18.03 -5.00 -14.32
C GLN A 64 17.66 -3.63 -14.87
N ASP A 65 17.25 -3.58 -16.14
CA ASP A 65 16.63 -2.38 -16.68
C ASP A 65 15.21 -2.26 -16.14
N TRP A 66 14.98 -1.24 -15.31
CA TRP A 66 13.69 -0.98 -14.69
C TRP A 66 12.59 -0.72 -15.73
N GLN A 67 12.92 -0.19 -16.92
CA GLN A 67 11.95 0.03 -17.99
C GLN A 67 11.51 -1.27 -18.65
N GLU A 68 12.41 -2.25 -18.74
CA GLU A 68 12.06 -3.54 -19.31
C GLU A 68 11.23 -4.37 -18.34
N ILE A 69 11.45 -4.29 -17.03
CA ILE A 69 10.76 -5.15 -16.06
C ILE A 69 9.51 -4.52 -15.45
N ALA A 70 9.29 -3.21 -15.62
CA ALA A 70 8.14 -2.51 -15.03
C ALA A 70 6.88 -2.67 -15.87
N VAL A 71 5.74 -2.80 -15.18
CA VAL A 71 4.42 -2.56 -15.79
C VAL A 71 4.20 -1.05 -15.86
N PHE A 72 4.04 -0.52 -17.07
CA PHE A 72 3.56 0.83 -17.30
C PHE A 72 2.06 0.76 -17.59
N GLU A 73 1.25 1.26 -16.67
CA GLU A 73 -0.16 1.52 -16.97
C GLU A 73 -0.21 2.73 -17.91
N ASP A 74 -0.35 2.45 -19.20
CA ASP A 74 -0.56 3.49 -20.21
C ASP A 74 -1.88 4.21 -19.91
N SER A 75 -1.80 5.53 -19.69
CA SER A 75 -2.94 6.39 -19.37
C SER A 75 -3.88 6.65 -20.57
N SER A 76 -4.05 5.70 -21.50
CA SER A 76 -4.93 5.88 -22.66
C SER A 76 -5.80 4.66 -22.95
N ASN A 77 -7.11 4.92 -22.89
CA ASN A 77 -8.24 4.14 -23.40
C ASN A 77 -8.74 2.92 -22.60
N GLY A 78 -9.72 3.21 -21.72
CA GLY A 78 -11.09 2.75 -21.95
C GLY A 78 -11.28 1.25 -22.13
N LYS A 79 -11.04 0.48 -21.06
CA LYS A 79 -11.73 -0.75 -20.68
C LYS A 79 -11.34 -1.07 -19.25
N VAL A 80 -12.17 -0.64 -18.31
CA VAL A 80 -11.99 -0.93 -16.88
C VAL A 80 -12.35 -2.39 -16.66
N SER A 81 -11.35 -3.27 -16.77
CA SER A 81 -11.38 -4.59 -16.13
C SER A 81 -11.13 -4.38 -14.63
N PRO A 82 -12.01 -4.88 -13.73
CA PRO A 82 -11.99 -4.53 -12.33
C PRO A 82 -10.99 -5.41 -11.58
N GLU A 83 -9.71 -5.09 -11.67
CA GLU A 83 -8.70 -5.68 -10.78
C GLU A 83 -7.69 -4.62 -10.35
N VAL A 84 -8.19 -3.53 -9.77
CA VAL A 84 -7.34 -2.65 -8.96
C VAL A 84 -7.46 -3.11 -7.52
N VAL A 85 -6.53 -3.97 -7.12
CA VAL A 85 -6.30 -4.35 -5.73
C VAL A 85 -5.76 -3.12 -5.00
N ILE A 86 -6.66 -2.25 -4.52
CA ILE A 86 -6.33 -1.01 -3.79
C ILE A 86 -6.02 -1.29 -2.31
N THR A 87 -6.36 -2.48 -1.81
CA THR A 87 -6.28 -2.84 -0.39
C THR A 87 -5.28 -3.97 -0.12
N ASP A 88 -3.99 -3.68 -0.24
CA ASP A 88 -2.95 -4.61 0.22
C ASP A 88 -2.17 -3.92 1.32
N CYS A 89 -2.67 -3.94 2.56
CA CYS A 89 -2.01 -3.15 3.62
C CYS A 89 -1.89 -3.79 4.99
N LEU A 90 -2.71 -4.74 5.43
CA LEU A 90 -2.71 -5.10 6.86
C LEU A 90 -2.97 -6.59 7.07
N GLU A 91 -2.01 -7.43 6.69
CA GLU A 91 -1.91 -8.78 7.26
C GLU A 91 -0.99 -8.72 8.49
N GLU A 92 -1.40 -9.33 9.60
CA GLU A 92 -0.50 -9.59 10.71
C GLU A 92 0.57 -10.59 10.25
N ASP A 93 1.78 -10.10 10.02
CA ASP A 93 2.92 -10.99 9.81
C ASP A 93 3.19 -11.72 11.13
N SER A 94 2.81 -13.00 11.19
CA SER A 94 2.94 -13.85 12.37
C SER A 94 4.39 -14.04 12.83
N SER A 95 5.37 -13.61 12.03
CA SER A 95 6.78 -13.60 12.41
C SER A 95 7.20 -12.38 13.25
N LEU A 96 6.37 -11.32 13.32
CA LEU A 96 6.69 -10.10 14.06
C LEU A 96 6.20 -10.16 15.50
N ILE A 97 7.12 -10.07 16.45
CA ILE A 97 6.79 -9.96 17.88
C ILE A 97 6.44 -8.51 18.20
N TYR A 98 5.16 -8.25 18.52
CA TYR A 98 4.70 -6.94 18.97
C TYR A 98 4.92 -6.75 20.47
N VAL A 99 5.59 -5.66 20.86
CA VAL A 99 5.69 -5.24 22.26
C VAL A 99 4.59 -4.23 22.54
N GLU A 100 3.71 -4.56 23.48
CA GLU A 100 2.61 -3.67 23.87
C GLU A 100 3.12 -2.38 24.51
N ARG A 101 2.44 -1.27 24.22
CA ARG A 101 2.78 0.07 24.71
C ARG A 101 1.62 0.69 25.48
N PRO A 102 1.21 0.13 26.64
CA PRO A 102 0.15 0.72 27.44
C PRO A 102 0.45 2.18 27.81
N PRO A 103 -0.55 3.09 27.78
CA PRO A 103 -1.98 2.83 27.51
C PRO A 103 -2.36 3.05 26.03
N ILE A 104 -1.42 3.10 25.09
CA ILE A 104 -1.65 3.59 23.73
C ILE A 104 -2.68 2.73 22.99
N GLU A 105 -2.53 1.40 23.01
CA GLU A 105 -3.43 0.47 22.34
C GLU A 105 -4.86 0.62 22.87
N GLN A 106 -5.01 0.53 24.19
CA GLN A 106 -6.31 0.66 24.86
C GLN A 106 -6.97 2.02 24.56
N SER A 107 -6.21 3.11 24.65
CA SER A 107 -6.70 4.46 24.37
C SER A 107 -7.21 4.59 22.93
N CYS A 108 -6.51 3.96 21.97
CA CYS A 108 -6.94 3.96 20.58
C CYS A 108 -8.22 3.16 20.37
N TYR A 109 -8.29 1.95 20.93
CA TYR A 109 -9.47 1.10 20.83
C TYR A 109 -10.72 1.76 21.42
N GLU A 110 -10.65 2.24 22.66
CA GLU A 110 -11.76 2.91 23.34
C GLU A 110 -12.22 4.18 22.61
N THR A 111 -11.29 4.89 21.96
CA THR A 111 -11.62 6.07 21.16
C THR A 111 -12.37 5.68 19.89
N LEU A 112 -11.94 4.63 19.18
CA LEU A 112 -12.59 4.17 17.94
C LEU A 112 -13.96 3.55 18.14
N LEU A 113 -14.28 3.07 19.35
CA LEU A 113 -15.64 2.65 19.69
C LEU A 113 -16.66 3.82 19.65
N ARG A 114 -16.19 5.07 19.71
CA ARG A 114 -17.06 6.25 19.63
C ARG A 114 -17.37 6.59 18.17
N PRO A 115 -18.63 6.76 17.77
CA PRO A 115 -18.99 7.18 16.42
C PRO A 115 -18.33 8.50 16.03
N GLY A 116 -17.80 8.59 14.81
CA GLY A 116 -17.16 9.79 14.29
C GLY A 116 -15.77 10.10 14.89
N ALA A 117 -15.17 9.16 15.64
CA ALA A 117 -13.84 9.34 16.18
C ALA A 117 -12.77 9.43 15.09
N LEU A 118 -11.76 10.29 15.33
CA LEU A 118 -10.58 10.43 14.48
C LEU A 118 -9.33 10.27 15.34
N ILE A 119 -8.48 9.30 14.99
CA ILE A 119 -7.18 9.11 15.61
C ILE A 119 -6.09 9.45 14.61
N ARG A 120 -5.13 10.26 15.05
CA ARG A 120 -3.94 10.62 14.28
C ARG A 120 -2.70 10.04 14.96
N ILE A 121 -2.08 9.05 14.32
CA ILE A 121 -0.85 8.42 14.81
C ILE A 121 0.36 9.10 14.15
N LYS A 122 1.22 9.74 14.97
CA LYS A 122 2.40 10.48 14.49
C LYS A 122 3.67 9.94 15.12
N ALA A 123 4.61 9.48 14.29
CA ALA A 123 5.94 9.04 14.71
C ALA A 123 6.91 8.95 13.50
N PRO A 124 8.23 9.00 13.70
CA PRO A 124 9.23 8.75 12.66
C PRO A 124 9.05 7.41 11.94
N LYS A 125 9.63 7.24 10.75
CA LYS A 125 9.61 5.97 10.00
C LYS A 125 10.12 4.81 10.88
N MET A 126 9.63 3.59 10.63
CA MET A 126 9.99 2.36 11.35
C MET A 126 9.64 2.28 12.85
N MET A 127 8.83 3.20 13.39
CA MET A 127 8.39 3.15 14.81
C MET A 127 7.18 2.24 15.10
N GLY A 128 6.86 1.31 14.19
CA GLY A 128 5.73 0.38 14.37
C GLY A 128 4.35 1.02 14.32
N LYS A 129 4.17 2.10 13.55
CA LYS A 129 2.86 2.76 13.35
C LYS A 129 1.88 1.85 12.61
N THR A 130 2.34 1.25 11.51
CA THR A 130 1.52 0.33 10.71
C THR A 130 1.11 -0.86 11.56
N LEU A 131 2.04 -1.45 12.31
CA LEU A 131 1.73 -2.59 13.18
C LEU A 131 0.74 -2.26 14.30
N LEU A 132 0.80 -1.05 14.88
CA LEU A 132 -0.23 -0.55 15.81
C LEU A 132 -1.60 -0.47 15.13
N ILE A 133 -1.68 0.05 13.90
CA ILE A 133 -2.93 0.12 13.13
C ILE A 133 -3.48 -1.28 12.86
N VAL A 134 -2.65 -2.23 12.40
CA VAL A 134 -3.07 -3.62 12.15
C VAL A 134 -3.73 -4.21 13.40
N ARG A 135 -3.06 -4.11 14.55
CA ARG A 135 -3.57 -4.66 15.82
C ARG A 135 -4.91 -4.07 16.23
N ILE A 136 -5.03 -2.74 16.21
CA ILE A 136 -6.27 -2.06 16.59
C ILE A 136 -7.41 -2.47 15.65
N MET A 137 -7.12 -2.56 14.34
CA MET A 137 -8.11 -2.95 13.34
C MET A 137 -8.55 -4.40 13.50
N SER A 138 -7.64 -5.33 13.81
CA SER A 138 -7.99 -6.74 14.08
C SER A 138 -9.00 -6.85 15.22
N GLN A 139 -8.77 -6.12 16.32
CA GLN A 139 -9.70 -6.11 17.45
C GLN A 139 -11.08 -5.53 17.08
N LEU A 140 -11.12 -4.48 16.26
CA LEU A 140 -12.40 -3.91 15.81
C LEU A 140 -13.16 -4.86 14.87
N VAL A 141 -12.45 -5.58 13.99
CA VAL A 141 -13.06 -6.58 13.12
C VAL A 141 -13.65 -7.73 13.94
N GLU A 142 -12.94 -8.20 14.97
CA GLU A 142 -13.47 -9.17 15.95
C GLU A 142 -14.73 -8.63 16.67
N GLY A 143 -14.79 -7.32 16.91
CA GLY A 143 -15.97 -6.61 17.43
C GLY A 143 -17.11 -6.41 16.43
N GLY A 144 -17.01 -6.93 15.21
CA GLY A 144 -18.05 -6.87 14.17
C GLY A 144 -18.01 -5.63 13.27
N TYR A 145 -16.95 -4.82 13.35
CA TYR A 145 -16.79 -3.64 12.49
C TYR A 145 -16.25 -4.04 11.11
N ARG A 146 -16.72 -3.35 10.07
CA ARG A 146 -16.09 -3.41 8.73
C ARG A 146 -14.93 -2.44 8.69
N SER A 147 -13.76 -2.92 8.30
CA SER A 147 -12.55 -2.12 8.19
C SER A 147 -12.11 -1.98 6.73
N VAL A 148 -11.56 -0.82 6.41
CA VAL A 148 -10.93 -0.53 5.12
C VAL A 148 -9.58 0.12 5.40
N CYS A 149 -8.55 -0.31 4.69
CA CYS A 149 -7.26 0.36 4.71
C CYS A 149 -7.03 1.09 3.39
N VAL A 150 -6.86 2.41 3.44
CA VAL A 150 -6.61 3.22 2.25
C VAL A 150 -5.15 3.68 2.26
N ASN A 151 -4.40 3.29 1.22
CA ASN A 151 -3.03 3.73 1.04
C ASN A 151 -2.94 4.89 0.05
N LEU A 152 -2.73 6.10 0.58
CA LEU A 152 -2.57 7.31 -0.23
C LEU A 152 -1.36 7.27 -1.19
N HIS A 153 -0.40 6.37 -0.99
CA HIS A 153 0.70 6.17 -1.94
C HIS A 153 0.23 5.52 -3.25
N LEU A 154 -0.92 4.84 -3.27
CA LEU A 154 -1.51 4.22 -4.46
C LEU A 154 -2.36 5.21 -5.27
N ALA A 155 -2.70 6.37 -4.71
CA ALA A 155 -3.40 7.43 -5.44
C ALA A 155 -2.49 7.98 -6.56
N ASN A 156 -3.08 8.25 -7.73
CA ASN A 156 -2.36 8.97 -8.78
C ASN A 156 -2.09 10.40 -8.32
N ARG A 157 -1.10 11.06 -8.94
CA ARG A 157 -0.82 12.46 -8.63
C ARG A 157 -2.04 13.35 -8.88
N THR A 158 -2.78 13.09 -9.96
CA THR A 158 -4.02 13.79 -10.35
C THR A 158 -5.14 13.62 -9.33
N ASP A 159 -5.17 12.49 -8.62
CA ASP A 159 -6.18 12.23 -7.59
C ASP A 159 -5.90 13.06 -6.33
N LEU A 160 -4.69 13.60 -6.19
CA LEU A 160 -4.25 14.39 -5.03
C LEU A 160 -4.05 15.87 -5.35
N THR A 161 -4.32 16.31 -6.58
CA THR A 161 -4.16 17.72 -6.98
C THR A 161 -5.32 18.59 -6.53
N ASP A 162 -6.50 18.01 -6.40
CA ASP A 162 -7.73 18.71 -6.10
C ASP A 162 -8.58 17.90 -5.10
N VAL A 163 -9.36 18.61 -4.28
CA VAL A 163 -10.15 18.02 -3.20
C VAL A 163 -11.25 17.10 -3.75
N ASP A 164 -11.89 17.46 -4.86
CA ASP A 164 -12.96 16.65 -5.43
C ASP A 164 -12.42 15.38 -6.06
N GLN A 165 -11.30 15.49 -6.77
CA GLN A 165 -10.62 14.32 -7.32
C GLN A 165 -10.20 13.36 -6.21
N PHE A 166 -9.69 13.92 -5.09
CA PHE A 166 -9.34 13.12 -3.93
C PHE A 166 -10.57 12.41 -3.35
N PHE A 167 -11.69 13.10 -3.19
CA PHE A 167 -12.90 12.49 -2.64
C PHE A 167 -13.52 11.46 -3.58
N LYS A 168 -13.57 11.71 -4.89
CA LYS A 168 -13.99 10.73 -5.90
C LYS A 168 -13.12 9.47 -5.80
N TRP A 169 -11.81 9.64 -5.79
CA TRP A 169 -10.85 8.53 -5.63
C TRP A 169 -11.04 7.79 -4.30
N PHE A 170 -11.24 8.52 -3.20
CA PHE A 170 -11.44 7.94 -1.87
C PHE A 170 -12.74 7.13 -1.80
N CYS A 171 -13.85 7.66 -2.30
CA CYS A 171 -15.13 6.98 -2.36
C CYS A 171 -15.05 5.69 -3.19
N ILE A 172 -14.38 5.73 -4.35
CA ILE A 172 -14.15 4.54 -5.19
C ILE A 172 -13.31 3.52 -4.42
N SER A 173 -12.20 3.95 -3.81
CA SER A 173 -11.27 3.08 -3.09
C SER A 173 -11.95 2.38 -1.91
N VAL A 174 -12.72 3.12 -1.12
CA VAL A 174 -13.47 2.58 0.03
C VAL A 174 -14.61 1.68 -0.46
N GLY A 175 -15.38 2.11 -1.46
CA GLY A 175 -16.49 1.35 -1.99
C GLY A 175 -16.06 -0.01 -2.54
N GLN A 176 -15.01 -0.03 -3.36
CA GLN A 176 -14.43 -1.26 -3.89
C GLN A 176 -13.98 -2.21 -2.76
N SER A 177 -13.27 -1.69 -1.75
CA SER A 177 -12.81 -2.51 -0.63
C SER A 177 -13.95 -3.11 0.21
N LEU A 178 -15.12 -2.49 0.21
CA LEU A 178 -16.31 -2.97 0.92
C LEU A 178 -17.29 -3.75 0.02
N GLY A 179 -16.98 -3.91 -1.26
CA GLY A 179 -17.89 -4.50 -2.25
C GLY A 179 -19.14 -3.66 -2.51
N ILE A 180 -19.06 -2.34 -2.27
CA ILE A 180 -20.13 -1.38 -2.54
C ILE A 180 -19.99 -0.91 -4.00
N PRO A 181 -21.07 -0.93 -4.80
CA PRO A 181 -21.02 -0.47 -6.19
C PRO A 181 -20.69 1.03 -6.25
N ASN A 182 -19.95 1.43 -7.28
CA ASN A 182 -19.65 2.84 -7.53
C ASN A 182 -20.92 3.56 -8.05
N GLN A 183 -21.49 4.42 -7.22
CA GLN A 183 -22.68 5.24 -7.53
C GLN A 183 -22.36 6.73 -7.62
N LEU A 184 -21.08 7.10 -7.79
CA LEU A 184 -20.69 8.52 -7.83
C LEU A 184 -21.41 9.30 -8.94
N ALA A 185 -21.67 8.69 -10.09
CA ALA A 185 -22.41 9.36 -11.17
C ALA A 185 -23.85 9.77 -10.76
N GLU A 186 -24.44 9.12 -9.76
CA GLU A 186 -25.81 9.38 -9.29
C GLU A 186 -25.85 10.38 -8.13
N TYR A 187 -24.84 10.38 -7.26
CA TYR A 187 -24.82 11.16 -6.01
C TYR A 187 -23.83 12.32 -6.01
N TRP A 188 -22.87 12.36 -6.92
CA TRP A 188 -21.86 13.41 -6.97
C TRP A 188 -22.36 14.58 -7.81
N ASP A 189 -22.74 15.65 -7.12
CA ASP A 189 -23.15 16.89 -7.76
C ASP A 189 -21.91 17.75 -8.07
N GLU A 190 -21.59 17.90 -9.36
CA GLU A 190 -20.46 18.71 -9.82
C GLU A 190 -20.71 20.23 -9.71
N GLU A 191 -21.96 20.66 -9.47
CA GLU A 191 -22.27 22.08 -9.26
C GLU A 191 -22.06 22.54 -7.81
N PHE A 192 -21.99 21.61 -6.85
CA PHE A 192 -21.85 21.89 -5.41
C PHE A 192 -20.59 21.29 -4.76
N SER A 193 -19.75 20.60 -5.53
CA SER A 193 -18.39 20.18 -5.12
C SER A 193 -17.38 21.22 -5.63
#